data_AF-A0A438H5W8-F1
#
_entry.id   AF-A0A438H5W8-F1
#
_cell.length_a   1.000
_cell.length_b   1.000
_cell.length_c   1.000
_cell.angle_alpha   90.00
_cell.angle_beta   90.00
_cell.angle_gamma   90.00
#
_symmetry.space_group_name_H-M   'P 1'
#
loop_
_entity.id
_entity.type
_entity.pdbx_description
1 polymer ?
#
loop_
_entity_poly.entity_id
_entity_poly.type
_entity_poly.pdbx_seq_one_letter_code
_entity_poly.pdbx_strand_id
1 'polypeptide(L)'
;MAAPAMEGLAVTALRSAMLRVRQAAERSGRRSDQVRVVAVSKTKPVSLIRQVYDAGHRCFGENYVQEINEKAPQLPEDIEWHFIGHLQSNKVKPLLGMFQNWLFSSDLSG
;
A
#
# COMPACT_ATOMS: atom_id res chain seq x y z
N MET A 1 -10.70 10.02 25.49
CA MET A 1 -9.84 8.84 25.30
C MET A 1 -10.73 7.71 24.79
N ALA A 2 -10.75 7.45 23.48
CA ALA A 2 -11.57 6.38 22.94
C ALA A 2 -10.88 5.03 23.17
N ALA A 3 -11.62 4.08 23.77
CA ALA A 3 -11.23 2.70 23.98
C ALA A 3 -10.73 2.03 22.68
N PRO A 4 -9.90 0.97 22.75
CA PRO A 4 -9.44 0.28 21.55
C PRO A 4 -10.64 -0.49 20.97
N ALA A 5 -11.38 0.16 20.07
CA ALA A 5 -12.45 -0.46 19.33
C ALA A 5 -11.84 -1.63 18.56
N MET A 6 -12.31 -2.84 18.89
CA MET A 6 -12.08 -4.13 18.23
C MET A 6 -11.26 -4.01 16.93
N GLU A 7 -9.95 -4.05 17.07
CA GLU A 7 -9.07 -3.86 15.93
C GLU A 7 -9.16 -5.08 15.01
N GLY A 8 -9.57 -4.86 13.76
CA GLY A 8 -9.68 -5.94 12.78
C GLY A 8 -8.34 -6.67 12.62
N LEU A 9 -8.39 -7.99 12.40
CA LEU A 9 -7.19 -8.84 12.26
C LEU A 9 -6.16 -8.27 11.27
N ALA A 10 -6.62 -7.61 10.20
CA ALA A 10 -5.77 -6.97 9.21
C ALA A 10 -4.96 -5.80 9.78
N VAL A 11 -5.54 -4.99 10.66
CA VAL A 11 -4.85 -3.87 11.30
C VAL A 11 -3.83 -4.37 12.32
N THR A 12 -4.18 -5.40 13.09
CA THR A 12 -3.24 -6.06 14.01
C THR A 12 -2.05 -6.66 13.26
N ALA A 13 -2.29 -7.30 12.11
CA ALA A 13 -1.25 -7.83 11.24
C ALA A 13 -0.37 -6.71 10.65
N LEU A 14 -0.97 -5.60 10.20
CA LEU A 14 -0.26 -4.42 9.71
C LEU A 14 0.69 -3.87 10.78
N ARG A 15 0.18 -3.62 11.99
CA ARG A 15 0.99 -3.09 13.10
C ARG A 15 2.16 -4.01 13.43
N SER A 16 1.91 -5.31 13.46
CA SER A 16 2.95 -6.32 13.68
C SER A 16 4.01 -6.30 12.57
N ALA A 17 3.61 -6.15 11.30
CA ALA A 17 4.55 -6.04 10.19
C ALA A 17 5.38 -4.74 10.26
N MET A 18 4.75 -3.60 10.53
CA MET A 18 5.42 -2.32 10.71
C MET A 18 6.46 -2.35 11.84
N LEU A 19 6.13 -3.01 12.96
CA LEU A 19 7.08 -3.19 14.07
C LEU A 19 8.30 -4.01 13.65
N ARG A 20 8.10 -5.11 12.92
CA ARG A 20 9.21 -5.94 12.42
C ARG A 20 10.09 -5.17 11.43
N VAL A 21 9.48 -4.36 10.56
CA VAL A 21 10.21 -3.51 9.61
C VAL A 21 11.05 -2.49 10.34
N ARG A 22 10.48 -1.81 11.36
CA ARG A 22 11.23 -0.88 12.21
C ARG A 22 12.43 -1.56 12.87
N GLN A 23 12.22 -2.71 13.50
CA GLN A 23 13.31 -3.47 14.14
C GLN A 23 14.37 -3.94 13.13
N ALA A 24 13.98 -4.27 11.90
CA ALA A 24 14.93 -4.64 10.85
C ALA A 24 15.72 -3.43 10.34
N ALA A 25 15.08 -2.27 10.20
CA ALA A 25 15.73 -1.03 9.80
C ALA A 25 16.75 -0.58 10.86
N GLU A 26 16.35 -0.57 12.13
CA GLU A 26 17.22 -0.24 13.28
C GLU A 26 18.46 -1.14 13.32
N ARG A 27 18.27 -2.46 13.17
CA ARG A 27 19.38 -3.44 13.10
C ARG A 27 20.32 -3.21 11.92
N SER A 28 19.82 -2.62 10.84
CA SER A 28 20.60 -2.36 9.61
C SER A 28 21.22 -0.96 9.59
N GLY A 29 21.11 -0.19 10.68
CA GLY A 29 21.56 1.19 10.75
C GLY A 29 20.79 2.14 9.82
N ARG A 30 19.60 1.75 9.34
CA ARG A 30 18.74 2.56 8.48
C ARG A 30 17.62 3.15 9.31
N ARG A 31 17.15 4.34 8.92
CA ARG A 31 15.94 4.90 9.48
C ARG A 31 14.72 4.16 8.91
N SER A 32 13.74 3.88 9.78
CA SER A 32 12.55 3.12 9.39
C SER A 32 11.64 3.86 8.40
N ASP A 33 11.73 5.18 8.34
CA ASP A 33 11.01 6.04 7.39
C ASP A 33 11.52 5.90 5.93
N GLN A 34 12.72 5.36 5.74
CA GLN A 34 13.23 5.00 4.41
C GLN A 34 12.64 3.69 3.88
N VAL A 35 11.87 2.96 4.70
CA VAL A 35 11.29 1.67 4.31
C VAL A 35 9.78 1.83 4.11
N ARG A 36 9.36 1.78 2.84
CA ARG A 36 7.94 1.78 2.49
C ARG A 36 7.36 0.37 2.62
N VAL A 37 6.29 0.23 3.39
CA VAL A 37 5.54 -1.03 3.53
C VAL A 37 4.34 -0.99 2.60
N VAL A 38 4.29 -1.92 1.64
CA VAL A 38 3.18 -2.04 0.69
C VAL A 38 2.27 -3.20 1.14
N ALA A 39 1.02 -2.90 1.46
CA ALA A 39 0.04 -3.89 1.91
C ALA A 39 -0.60 -4.57 0.69
N VAL A 40 -0.29 -5.86 0.48
CA VAL A 40 -0.82 -6.60 -0.67
C VAL A 40 -2.30 -6.93 -0.48
N SER A 41 -3.16 -6.30 -1.28
CA SER A 41 -4.63 -6.38 -1.18
C SER A 41 -5.30 -7.19 -2.30
N LYS A 42 -4.51 -7.89 -3.12
CA LYS A 42 -5.03 -8.84 -4.13
C LYS A 42 -6.05 -9.79 -3.51
N THR A 43 -7.17 -9.99 -4.20
CA THR A 43 -8.27 -10.86 -3.75
C THR A 43 -8.93 -10.47 -2.42
N LYS A 44 -8.60 -9.30 -1.85
CA LYS A 44 -9.24 -8.77 -0.64
C LYS A 44 -10.37 -7.80 -0.99
N PRO A 45 -11.48 -7.83 -0.22
CA PRO A 45 -12.59 -6.91 -0.44
C PRO A 45 -12.22 -5.48 -0.06
N VAL A 46 -12.90 -4.49 -0.67
CA VAL A 46 -12.73 -3.06 -0.39
C VAL A 46 -12.89 -2.73 1.09
N SER A 47 -13.79 -3.41 1.80
CA SER A 47 -14.00 -3.22 3.24
C SER A 47 -12.76 -3.53 4.09
N LEU A 48 -11.93 -4.49 3.67
CA LEU A 48 -10.68 -4.81 4.35
C LEU A 48 -9.61 -3.75 4.06
N ILE A 49 -9.54 -3.30 2.81
CA ILE A 49 -8.62 -2.23 2.38
C ILE A 49 -8.95 -0.95 3.15
N ARG A 50 -10.23 -0.62 3.29
CA ARG A 50 -10.73 0.52 4.05
C ARG A 50 -10.35 0.45 5.53
N GLN A 51 -10.47 -0.71 6.18
CA GLN A 51 -10.01 -0.87 7.58
C GLN A 51 -8.51 -0.59 7.74
N VAL A 52 -7.70 -1.09 6.82
CA VAL A 52 -6.25 -0.86 6.82
C VAL A 52 -5.92 0.61 6.52
N TYR A 53 -6.70 1.24 5.64
CA TYR A 53 -6.61 2.66 5.33
C TYR A 53 -6.98 3.55 6.52
N ASP A 54 -8.07 3.24 7.22
CA ASP A 54 -8.56 3.96 8.40
C ASP A 54 -7.57 3.84 9.57
N ALA A 55 -6.75 2.79 9.58
CA ALA A 55 -5.61 2.65 10.50
C ALA A 55 -4.40 3.53 10.14
N GLY A 56 -4.50 4.36 9.10
CA GLY A 56 -3.46 5.29 8.67
C GLY A 56 -2.55 4.77 7.56
N HIS A 57 -2.78 3.56 7.04
CA HIS A 57 -1.97 3.02 5.94
C HIS A 57 -2.40 3.64 4.60
N ARG A 58 -1.46 3.86 3.68
CA ARG A 58 -1.74 4.46 2.37
C ARG A 58 -1.25 3.62 1.19
N CYS A 59 -0.21 2.82 1.36
CA CYS A 59 0.42 2.08 0.26
C CYS A 59 -0.17 0.67 0.10
N PHE A 60 -0.93 0.43 -0.97
CA PHE A 60 -1.57 -0.86 -1.26
C PHE A 60 -1.04 -1.49 -2.53
N GLY A 61 -0.90 -2.82 -2.54
CA GLY A 61 -0.31 -3.59 -3.63
C GLY A 61 -1.33 -4.48 -4.34
N GLU A 62 -1.47 -4.34 -5.66
CA GLU A 62 -2.37 -5.14 -6.48
C GLU A 62 -1.66 -5.88 -7.62
N ASN A 63 -2.18 -7.06 -7.96
CA ASN A 63 -1.61 -7.91 -9.01
C ASN A 63 -2.20 -7.63 -10.40
N TYR A 64 -3.41 -7.08 -10.46
CA TYR A 64 -4.16 -6.84 -11.69
C TYR A 64 -4.65 -5.40 -11.70
N VAL A 65 -4.43 -4.69 -12.81
CA VAL A 65 -4.88 -3.30 -12.96
C VAL A 65 -6.42 -3.19 -12.94
N GLN A 66 -7.12 -4.26 -13.35
CA GLN A 66 -8.57 -4.32 -13.27
C GLN A 66 -9.06 -4.21 -11.82
N GLU A 67 -8.42 -4.94 -10.88
CA GLU A 67 -8.76 -4.84 -9.45
C GLU A 67 -8.53 -3.41 -8.93
N ILE A 68 -7.46 -2.73 -9.37
CA ILE A 68 -7.22 -1.33 -9.02
C ILE A 68 -8.35 -0.44 -9.53
N ASN A 69 -8.71 -0.56 -10.81
CA ASN A 69 -9.77 0.27 -11.42
C ASN A 69 -11.14 0.03 -10.77
N GLU A 70 -11.41 -1.18 -10.29
CA GLU A 70 -12.64 -1.51 -9.58
C GLU A 70 -12.65 -0.96 -8.15
N LYS A 71 -11.51 -1.00 -7.44
CA LYS A 71 -11.39 -0.63 -6.02
C LYS A 71 -11.12 0.87 -5.81
N ALA A 72 -10.30 1.49 -6.66
CA ALA A 72 -9.90 2.89 -6.56
C ALA A 72 -11.08 3.87 -6.44
N PRO A 73 -12.16 3.80 -7.24
CA PRO A 73 -13.28 4.72 -7.10
C PRO A 73 -14.12 4.50 -5.83
N GLN A 74 -13.95 3.38 -5.13
CA GLN A 74 -14.66 3.06 -3.89
C GLN A 74 -13.87 3.45 -2.63
N LEU A 75 -12.65 3.93 -2.81
CA LEU A 75 -11.71 4.25 -1.75
C LEU A 75 -11.22 5.70 -1.87
N PRO A 76 -10.66 6.27 -0.80
CA PRO A 76 -10.10 7.61 -0.83
C PRO A 76 -8.99 7.78 -1.89
N GLU A 77 -8.94 8.97 -2.48
CA GLU A 77 -8.04 9.29 -3.60
C GLU A 77 -6.55 9.40 -3.18
N ASP A 78 -6.26 9.53 -1.89
CA ASP A 78 -4.91 9.58 -1.32
C ASP A 78 -4.29 8.18 -1.11
N ILE A 79 -4.96 7.11 -1.56
CA ILE A 79 -4.37 5.79 -1.61
C ILE A 79 -3.27 5.72 -2.66
N GLU A 80 -2.09 5.28 -2.22
CA GLU A 80 -0.97 4.95 -3.09
C GLU A 80 -1.08 3.49 -3.55
N TRP A 81 -1.53 3.30 -4.79
CA TRP A 81 -1.62 1.98 -5.40
C TRP A 81 -0.30 1.60 -6.09
N HIS A 82 0.20 0.42 -5.74
CA HIS A 82 1.39 -0.18 -6.30
C HIS A 82 1.00 -1.44 -7.08
N PHE A 83 1.33 -1.47 -8.36
CA PHE A 83 1.21 -2.70 -9.13
C PHE A 83 2.40 -3.62 -8.83
N ILE A 84 2.14 -4.79 -8.24
CA ILE A 84 3.16 -5.79 -7.87
C ILE A 84 2.97 -7.14 -8.58
N GLY A 85 2.09 -7.17 -9.58
CA GLY A 85 1.84 -8.36 -10.39
C GLY A 85 3.09 -8.80 -11.17
N HIS A 86 3.10 -10.07 -11.59
CA HIS A 86 4.18 -10.58 -12.43
C HIS A 86 4.18 -9.83 -13.76
N LEU A 87 5.12 -8.91 -13.92
CA LEU A 87 5.30 -8.11 -15.13
C LEU A 87 5.91 -9.04 -16.20
N GLN A 88 5.10 -9.90 -16.81
CA GLN A 88 5.53 -10.57 -18.04
C GLN A 88 5.91 -9.47 -19.05
N SER A 89 7.13 -9.52 -19.57
CA SER A 89 7.79 -8.45 -20.34
C SER A 89 6.98 -7.89 -21.53
N ASN A 90 5.93 -8.58 -21.96
CA ASN A 90 5.01 -8.16 -23.02
C ASN A 90 3.83 -7.27 -22.58
N LYS A 91 3.62 -7.02 -21.28
CA LYS A 91 2.53 -6.14 -20.78
C LYS A 91 2.99 -4.77 -20.26
N VAL A 92 4.24 -4.40 -20.50
CA VAL A 92 4.82 -3.11 -20.10
C VAL A 92 4.18 -1.92 -20.84
N LYS A 93 3.81 -2.10 -22.11
CA LYS A 93 3.24 -1.02 -22.95
C LYS A 93 1.90 -0.43 -22.46
N PRO A 94 0.89 -1.21 -22.03
CA PRO A 94 -0.35 -0.63 -21.49
C PRO A 94 -0.19 -0.01 -20.10
N LEU A 95 0.81 -0.42 -19.31
CA LEU A 95 1.05 0.17 -17.98
C LEU A 95 1.60 1.61 -18.10
N LEU A 96 2.45 1.88 -19.08
CA LEU A 96 3.03 3.22 -19.30
C LEU A 96 1.99 4.31 -19.62
N GLY A 97 0.84 3.95 -20.21
CA GLY A 97 -0.25 4.89 -20.49
C GLY A 97 -1.07 5.29 -19.26
N MET A 98 -1.13 4.43 -18.23
CA MET A 98 -1.90 4.69 -17.00
C MET A 98 -1.02 5.27 -15.87
N PHE A 99 0.29 5.00 -15.87
CA PHE A 99 1.22 5.49 -14.84
C PHE A 99 1.65 6.95 -14.99
N GLN A 100 1.23 7.69 -16.05
CA GLN A 100 1.56 9.12 -16.18
C GLN A 100 1.01 9.97 -15.02
N ASN A 101 -0.04 9.52 -14.32
CA ASN A 101 -0.54 10.22 -13.12
C ASN A 101 0.01 9.66 -11.79
N TRP A 102 0.71 8.52 -11.78
CA TRP A 102 0.93 7.74 -10.54
C TRP A 102 2.39 7.61 -10.12
N LEU A 103 3.33 8.15 -10.90
CA LEU A 103 4.77 7.96 -10.71
C LEU A 103 5.55 9.27 -10.67
N PHE A 104 5.10 10.24 -9.86
CA PHE A 104 5.96 11.31 -9.34
C PHE A 104 5.47 11.78 -7.96
N SER A 105 5.65 10.95 -6.92
CA SER A 105 6.10 11.53 -5.66
C SER A 105 7.59 11.78 -5.83
N SER A 106 7.90 12.85 -6.54
CA SER A 106 9.25 13.41 -6.63
C SER A 106 9.73 13.61 -5.21
N ASP A 107 10.86 12.99 -4.91
CA ASP A 107 11.79 13.51 -3.94
C ASP A 107 11.98 15.01 -4.25
N LEU A 108 11.49 15.86 -3.35
CA LEU A 108 11.90 17.25 -3.24
C LEU A 108 12.02 17.53 -1.75
N SER A 109 13.12 17.01 -1.21
CA SER A 109 13.84 17.72 -0.17
C SER A 109 14.06 19.16 -0.65
N GLY A 110 13.51 20.11 0.09
CA GLY A 110 13.73 21.54 0.01
C GLY A 110 13.53 22.12 1.39
#